data_AF-K6WLI7-F1
#
_entry.id   AF-K6WLI7-F1
#
_cell.length_a   1.000
_cell.length_b   1.000
_cell.length_c   1.000
_cell.angle_alpha   90.00
_cell.angle_beta   90.00
_cell.angle_gamma   90.00
#
_symmetry.space_group_name_H-M   'P 1'
#
loop_
_entity.id
_entity.type
_entity.pdbx_description
1 polymer ?
#
loop_
_entity_poly.entity_id
_entity_poly.type
_entity_poly.pdbx_seq_one_letter_code
_entity_poly.pdbx_strand_id
1 'polypeptide(L)'
;MAVGRSFTFFSARGQSHVDAGQANMSDKSRTIGGMRTVTKRELHQQTAAVLDQVTDTEDVVVTERATPRWRISRVRDSDTGLARFEREGRYTPPAAEPAPWPTRPGGPTYTQAEADAMLDEMRGDH
;
A
#
# COMPACT_ATOMS: atom_id res chain seq x y z
N MET A 1 17.66 11.24 4.69
CA MET A 1 16.48 10.51 5.16
C MET A 1 15.68 10.08 3.93
N ALA A 2 15.76 8.80 3.55
CA ALA A 2 14.99 8.24 2.44
C ALA A 2 13.75 7.56 3.02
N VAL A 3 12.59 8.22 2.91
CA VAL A 3 11.30 7.63 3.26
C VAL A 3 10.98 6.59 2.20
N GLY A 4 10.92 5.31 2.59
CA GLY A 4 10.55 4.21 1.71
C GLY A 4 9.13 4.43 1.19
N ARG A 5 9.00 4.82 -0.08
CA ARG A 5 7.70 4.99 -0.76
C ARG A 5 7.19 3.60 -1.13
N SER A 6 6.25 3.08 -0.35
CA SER A 6 5.56 1.83 -0.63
C SER A 6 4.46 2.06 -1.66
N PHE A 7 4.54 1.39 -2.81
CA PHE A 7 3.50 1.42 -3.86
C PHE A 7 2.72 0.11 -3.82
N THR A 8 1.39 0.18 -3.79
CA THR A 8 0.53 -1.02 -3.85
C THR A 8 -0.02 -1.18 -5.27
N PHE A 9 0.05 -2.40 -5.79
CA PHE A 9 -0.43 -2.74 -7.12
C PHE A 9 -1.82 -3.35 -7.00
N PHE A 10 -2.86 -2.61 -7.39
CA PHE A 10 -4.23 -3.12 -7.37
C PHE A 10 -4.61 -3.66 -8.76
N SER A 11 -4.84 -4.98 -8.83
CA SER A 11 -5.32 -5.68 -10.03
C SER A 11 -6.85 -5.63 -10.06
N ALA A 12 -7.42 -4.73 -10.86
CA ALA A 12 -8.87 -4.68 -11.08
C ALA A 12 -9.25 -5.72 -12.15
N ARG A 13 -9.88 -6.81 -11.72
CA ARG A 13 -10.43 -7.82 -12.62
C ARG A 13 -11.83 -7.36 -13.07
N GLY A 14 -11.93 -6.96 -14.33
CA GLY A 14 -13.17 -7.00 -15.11
C GLY A 14 -13.99 -5.71 -15.18
N GLN A 15 -13.88 -4.99 -16.29
CA GLN A 15 -15.07 -4.44 -16.94
C GLN A 15 -14.81 -4.23 -18.45
N SER A 16 -15.60 -4.92 -19.25
CA SER A 16 -15.60 -4.91 -20.72
C SER A 16 -16.49 -3.80 -21.25
N HIS A 17 -15.94 -2.91 -22.09
CA HIS A 17 -16.70 -2.25 -23.14
C HIS A 17 -15.79 -1.92 -24.33
N VAL A 18 -16.25 -2.29 -25.51
CA VAL A 18 -15.58 -2.16 -26.81
C VAL A 18 -16.00 -0.83 -27.45
N ASP A 19 -15.03 -0.05 -27.93
CA ASP A 19 -15.18 0.63 -29.23
C ASP A 19 -13.81 0.89 -29.86
N ALA A 20 -13.72 0.62 -31.16
CA ALA A 20 -12.50 0.59 -31.94
C ALA A 20 -12.35 1.90 -32.73
N GLY A 21 -11.33 2.68 -32.40
CA GLY A 21 -10.87 3.82 -33.19
C GLY A 21 -9.36 3.88 -33.19
N GLN A 22 -8.72 3.23 -34.18
CA GLN A 22 -7.29 3.30 -34.44
C GLN A 22 -6.90 4.77 -34.74
N ALA A 23 -6.22 5.42 -33.82
CA ALA A 23 -5.57 6.71 -34.04
C ALA A 23 -4.05 6.55 -33.90
N ASN A 24 -3.36 6.94 -34.96
CA ASN A 24 -1.94 6.81 -35.20
C ASN A 24 -1.11 7.67 -34.23
N MET A 25 -0.49 7.01 -33.24
CA MET A 25 0.92 7.15 -32.82
C MET A 25 1.56 8.55 -32.77
N SER A 26 1.31 9.25 -31.66
CA SER A 26 2.31 10.04 -30.89
C SER A 26 1.71 10.36 -29.52
N ASP A 27 1.62 9.34 -28.67
CA ASP A 27 0.98 9.46 -27.36
C ASP A 27 1.95 10.08 -26.35
N LYS A 28 2.01 11.41 -26.33
CA LYS A 28 2.49 12.18 -25.18
C LYS A 28 1.33 12.22 -24.19
N SER A 29 1.33 11.31 -23.22
CA SER A 29 0.53 11.35 -21.98
C SER A 29 -0.91 11.86 -22.15
N ARG A 30 -1.85 10.97 -22.46
CA ARG A 30 -3.27 11.34 -22.52
C ARG A 30 -3.87 11.46 -21.10
N THR A 31 -4.46 12.62 -20.80
CA THR A 31 -5.25 12.86 -19.59
C THR A 31 -6.73 12.59 -19.89
N ILE A 32 -7.35 11.64 -19.21
CA ILE A 32 -8.79 11.34 -19.31
C ILE A 32 -9.39 11.63 -17.94
N GLY A 33 -10.06 12.78 -17.77
CA GLY A 33 -10.75 13.15 -16.53
C GLY A 33 -9.88 13.05 -15.27
N GLY A 34 -8.83 13.87 -15.15
CA GLY A 34 -7.95 13.91 -13.99
C GLY A 34 -7.04 12.68 -13.79
N MET A 35 -7.24 11.61 -14.58
CA MET A 35 -6.42 10.40 -14.52
C MET A 35 -5.51 10.30 -15.74
N ARG A 36 -4.21 10.14 -15.50
CA ARG A 36 -3.20 10.01 -16.57
C ARG A 36 -3.06 8.55 -16.97
N THR A 37 -2.92 8.30 -18.26
CA THR A 37 -2.74 6.94 -18.78
C THR A 37 -1.34 6.78 -19.35
N VAL A 38 -0.66 5.69 -18.96
CA VAL A 38 0.66 5.29 -19.47
C VAL A 38 0.61 3.86 -19.98
N THR A 39 1.54 3.48 -20.86
CA THR A 39 1.68 2.08 -21.27
C THR A 39 2.56 1.29 -20.31
N LYS A 40 2.41 -0.04 -20.26
CA LYS A 40 3.32 -0.94 -19.52
C LYS A 40 4.79 -0.71 -19.89
N ARG A 41 5.06 -0.48 -21.18
CA ARG A 41 6.41 -0.21 -21.70
C ARG A 41 6.98 1.10 -21.14
N GLU A 42 6.18 2.16 -21.16
CA GLU A 42 6.55 3.46 -20.61
C GLU A 42 6.83 3.38 -19.12
N LEU A 43 5.97 2.70 -18.35
CA LEU A 43 6.23 2.42 -16.93
C LEU A 43 7.58 1.72 -16.74
N HIS A 44 7.88 0.65 -17.49
CA HIS A 44 9.15 -0.08 -17.33
C HIS A 44 10.38 0.75 -17.72
N GLN A 45 10.25 1.65 -18.69
CA GLN A 45 11.38 2.45 -19.19
C GLN A 45 11.61 3.72 -18.38
N GLN A 46 10.57 4.25 -17.72
CA GLN A 46 10.58 5.54 -17.06
C GLN A 46 9.93 5.48 -15.68
N THR A 47 10.16 4.38 -14.95
CA THR A 47 9.49 4.09 -13.67
C THR A 47 9.47 5.30 -12.73
N ALA A 48 10.62 5.92 -12.47
CA ALA A 48 10.71 7.08 -11.57
C ALA A 48 9.83 8.24 -12.03
N ALA A 49 9.92 8.62 -13.32
CA ALA A 49 9.15 9.73 -13.88
C ALA A 49 7.65 9.43 -13.93
N VAL A 50 7.23 8.17 -14.07
CA VAL A 50 5.82 7.77 -13.99
C VAL A 50 5.32 7.80 -12.55
N LEU A 51 6.11 7.33 -11.59
CA LEU A 51 5.75 7.34 -10.17
C LEU A 51 5.70 8.76 -9.59
N ASP A 52 6.49 9.70 -10.09
CA ASP A 52 6.43 11.11 -9.69
C ASP A 52 5.15 11.82 -10.12
N GLN A 53 4.43 11.26 -11.11
CA GLN A 53 3.12 11.77 -11.52
C GLN A 53 1.99 11.34 -10.58
N VAL A 54 2.22 10.35 -9.70
CA VAL A 54 1.23 9.86 -8.76
C VAL A 54 1.19 10.77 -7.54
N THR A 55 0.09 11.52 -7.41
CA THR A 55 -0.13 12.46 -6.31
C THR A 55 -1.22 11.96 -5.38
N ASP A 56 -1.57 12.75 -4.37
CA ASP A 56 -2.69 12.41 -3.48
C ASP A 56 -4.03 12.56 -4.20
N THR A 57 -4.11 13.22 -5.35
CA THR A 57 -5.37 13.43 -6.11
C THR A 57 -5.34 12.86 -7.52
N GLU A 58 -4.16 12.56 -8.06
CA GLU A 58 -3.96 12.04 -9.42
C GLU A 58 -3.37 10.62 -9.38
N ASP A 59 -4.17 9.66 -9.88
CA ASP A 59 -3.73 8.29 -10.11
C ASP A 59 -3.24 8.11 -11.56
N VAL A 60 -2.36 7.12 -11.76
CA VAL A 60 -1.89 6.70 -13.09
C VAL A 60 -2.49 5.35 -13.47
N VAL A 61 -3.15 5.28 -14.63
CA VAL A 61 -3.64 4.04 -15.22
C VAL A 61 -2.59 3.46 -16.15
N VAL A 62 -2.22 2.20 -15.91
CA VAL A 62 -1.27 1.46 -16.75
C VAL A 62 -2.04 0.57 -17.70
N THR A 63 -1.77 0.73 -18.98
CA THR A 63 -2.38 -0.06 -20.05
C THR A 63 -1.41 -1.13 -20.57
N GLU A 64 -1.97 -2.27 -20.95
CA GLU A 64 -1.29 -3.29 -21.72
C GLU A 64 -2.13 -3.62 -22.94
N ARG A 65 -1.54 -3.57 -24.14
CA ARG A 65 -2.26 -3.73 -25.42
C ARG A 65 -3.49 -2.81 -25.51
N ALA A 66 -3.31 -1.53 -25.17
CA ALA A 66 -4.35 -0.50 -25.08
C ALA A 66 -5.49 -0.78 -24.09
N THR A 67 -5.40 -1.84 -23.28
CA THR A 67 -6.40 -2.16 -22.26
C THR A 67 -5.90 -1.72 -20.88
N PRO A 68 -6.66 -0.92 -20.12
CA PRO A 68 -6.34 -0.66 -18.71
C PRO A 68 -6.22 -1.96 -17.93
N ARG A 69 -5.09 -2.18 -17.27
CA ARG A 69 -4.84 -3.39 -16.47
C ARG A 69 -4.62 -3.09 -15.01
N TRP A 70 -3.98 -1.95 -14.73
CA TRP A 70 -3.56 -1.58 -13.39
C TRP A 70 -3.73 -0.10 -13.15
N ARG A 71 -3.85 0.26 -11.87
CA ARG A 71 -3.85 1.63 -11.41
C ARG A 71 -2.77 1.78 -10.34
N ILE A 72 -1.98 2.83 -10.46
CA ILE A 72 -0.98 3.22 -9.47
C ILE A 72 -1.53 4.45 -8.75
N SER A 73 -1.70 4.32 -7.45
CA SER A 73 -2.12 5.39 -6.54
C SER A 73 -1.14 5.50 -5.38
N ARG A 74 -1.15 6.64 -4.68
CA ARG A 74 -0.51 6.70 -3.37
C ARG A 74 -1.30 5.85 -2.37
N VAL A 75 -0.57 5.26 -1.42
CA VAL A 75 -1.20 4.63 -0.26
C VAL A 75 -1.65 5.74 0.68
N ARG A 76 -2.95 5.74 1.02
CA ARG A 76 -3.51 6.63 2.03
C ARG A 76 -3.80 5.81 3.28
N ASP A 77 -3.67 6.41 4.45
CA ASP A 77 -3.94 5.72 5.72
C ASP A 77 -5.37 5.14 5.77
N SER A 78 -6.33 5.85 5.15
CA SER A 78 -7.72 5.40 4.97
C SER A 78 -7.89 4.11 4.17
N ASP A 79 -6.91 3.78 3.33
CA ASP A 79 -6.93 2.65 2.40
C ASP A 79 -6.22 1.42 3.00
N THR A 80 -5.68 1.54 4.21
CA THR A 80 -5.03 0.43 4.91
C THR A 80 -6.05 -0.54 5.49
N GLY A 81 -5.71 -1.84 5.52
CA GLY A 81 -6.53 -2.85 6.18
C GLY A 81 -6.74 -2.58 7.67
N LEU A 82 -5.78 -1.92 8.32
CA LEU A 82 -5.88 -1.54 9.73
C LEU A 82 -6.92 -0.44 9.95
N ALA A 83 -6.96 0.62 9.13
CA ALA A 83 -7.99 1.64 9.20
C ALA A 83 -9.40 1.06 8.94
N ARG A 84 -9.49 0.03 8.08
CA ARG A 84 -10.73 -0.73 7.90
C ARG A 84 -11.09 -1.51 9.16
N PHE A 85 -10.15 -2.23 9.77
CA PHE A 85 -10.43 -2.98 11.01
C PHE A 85 -10.77 -2.07 12.18
N GLU A 86 -10.17 -0.89 12.25
CA GLU A 86 -10.55 0.15 13.22
C GLU A 86 -12.01 0.57 13.04
N ARG A 87 -12.41 0.88 11.80
CA ARG A 87 -13.79 1.25 11.46
C ARG A 87 -14.78 0.12 11.73
N GLU A 88 -14.39 -1.13 11.48
CA GLU A 88 -15.19 -2.32 11.77
C GLU A 88 -15.22 -2.68 13.27
N GLY A 89 -14.51 -1.93 14.13
CA GLY A 89 -14.40 -2.20 15.57
C GLY A 89 -13.63 -3.49 15.90
N ARG A 90 -12.89 -4.04 14.92
CA ARG A 90 -12.10 -5.26 15.04
C ARG A 90 -10.66 -5.00 15.46
N TYR A 91 -10.26 -3.73 15.44
CA TYR A 91 -8.96 -3.25 15.88
C TYR A 91 -9.18 -1.96 16.65
N THR A 92 -8.45 -1.79 17.75
CA THR A 92 -8.34 -0.52 18.46
C THR A 92 -6.88 -0.11 18.37
N PRO A 93 -6.56 1.07 17.79
CA PRO A 93 -5.19 1.52 17.73
C PRO A 93 -4.63 1.73 19.15
N PRO A 94 -3.30 1.58 19.32
CA PRO A 94 -2.64 1.98 20.56
C PRO A 94 -3.00 3.42 20.92
N ALA A 95 -3.16 3.68 22.22
CA ALA A 95 -3.38 5.04 22.70
C ALA A 95 -2.22 5.94 22.29
N ALA A 96 -2.54 7.14 21.78
CA ALA A 96 -1.53 8.14 21.39
C ALA A 96 -0.65 8.56 22.57
N GLU A 97 -1.24 8.57 23.77
CA GLU A 97 -0.55 8.70 25.05
C GLU A 97 -0.74 7.39 25.83
N PRO A 98 0.26 6.48 25.82
CA PRO A 98 0.14 5.22 26.55
C PRO A 98 0.15 5.49 28.05
N ALA A 99 -0.70 4.76 28.79
CA ALA A 99 -0.61 4.75 30.23
C ALA A 99 0.80 4.29 30.67
N PRO A 100 1.37 4.87 31.74
CA PRO A 100 2.65 4.42 32.25
C PRO A 100 2.57 2.95 32.65
N TRP A 101 3.67 2.24 32.46
CA TRP A 101 3.76 0.85 32.89
C TRP A 101 3.54 0.76 34.41
N PRO A 102 2.72 -0.19 34.90
CA PRO A 102 2.47 -0.32 36.34
C PRO A 102 3.76 -0.65 37.09
N THR A 103 3.99 -0.01 38.24
CA THR A 103 5.13 -0.32 39.13
C THR A 103 5.04 -1.74 39.70
N ARG A 104 3.82 -2.29 39.77
CA ARG A 104 3.57 -3.67 40.15
C ARG A 104 2.56 -4.27 39.16
N PRO A 105 3.01 -4.85 38.05
CA PRO A 105 2.12 -5.54 37.13
C PRO A 105 1.43 -6.70 37.87
N GLY A 106 0.15 -6.92 37.58
CA GLY A 106 -0.55 -8.10 38.07
C GLY A 106 -0.02 -9.35 37.37
N GLY A 107 0.15 -10.45 38.12
CA GLY A 107 0.59 -11.74 37.58
C GLY A 107 1.79 -12.33 38.32
N PRO A 108 2.30 -13.48 37.86
CA PRO A 108 3.49 -14.10 38.43
C PRO A 108 4.69 -13.16 38.28
N THR A 109 5.52 -13.08 39.33
CA THR A 109 6.82 -12.42 39.23
C THR A 109 7.80 -13.42 38.65
N TYR A 110 8.28 -13.14 37.45
CA TYR A 110 9.33 -13.93 36.82
C TYR A 110 10.69 -13.34 37.14
N THR A 111 11.65 -14.20 37.44
CA THR A 111 13.06 -13.84 37.42
C THR A 111 13.52 -13.64 35.98
N GLN A 112 14.64 -12.93 35.81
CA GLN A 112 15.23 -12.71 34.50
C GLN A 112 15.51 -14.03 33.77
N ALA A 113 16.06 -15.02 34.47
CA ALA A 113 16.36 -16.34 33.90
C ALA A 113 15.12 -17.09 33.42
N GLU A 114 14.01 -17.00 34.15
CA GLU A 114 12.73 -17.61 33.73
C GLU A 114 12.14 -16.89 32.51
N ALA A 115 12.24 -15.55 32.45
CA ALA A 115 11.80 -14.78 31.29
C ALA A 115 12.64 -15.11 30.04
N ASP A 116 13.96 -15.20 30.19
CA ASP A 116 14.87 -15.54 29.09
C ASP A 116 14.59 -16.96 28.57
N ALA A 117 14.41 -17.94 29.46
CA ALA A 117 14.06 -19.30 29.09
C ALA A 117 12.73 -19.38 28.29
N MET A 118 11.69 -18.63 28.70
CA MET A 118 10.43 -18.58 27.96
C MET A 118 10.60 -17.94 26.57
N LEU A 119 11.43 -16.89 26.46
CA LEU A 119 11.69 -16.23 25.18
C LEU A 119 12.47 -17.14 24.23
N ASP A 120 13.41 -17.93 24.75
CA ASP A 120 14.17 -18.91 23.96
C ASP A 120 13.25 -20.05 23.49
N GLU A 121 12.36 -20.55 24.34
CA GLU A 121 11.33 -21.53 23.97
C GLU A 121 10.42 -21.01 22.84
N MET A 122 9.96 -19.75 22.93
CA MET A 122 9.11 -19.13 21.91
C MET A 122 9.79 -18.90 20.57
N ARG A 123 11.12 -18.71 20.56
CA ARG A 123 11.90 -18.57 19.32
C ARG A 123 12.03 -19.89 18.57
N GLY A 124 11.89 -21.02 19.27
CA GLY A 124 12.06 -22.35 18.69
C GLY A 124 13.51 -22.67 18.34
N ASP A 125 14.47 -21.95 18.93
CA ASP A 125 15.90 -22.23 18.80
C ASP A 125 16.25 -23.38 19.76
N HIS A 126 15.82 -24.59 19.40
CA HIS A 126 16.16 -25.85 20.07
C HIS A 126 16.69 -26.87 19.07
#